data_AF-A0A2R6NI77-F1
#
_entry.id   AF-A0A2R6NI77-F1
#
_cell.length_a   1.000
_cell.length_b   1.000
_cell.length_c   1.000
_cell.angle_alpha   90.00
_cell.angle_beta   90.00
_cell.angle_gamma   90.00
#
_symmetry.space_group_name_H-M   'P 1'
#
loop_
_entity.id
_entity.type
_entity.pdbx_description
1 polymer ?
#
loop_
_entity_poly.entity_id
_entity_poly.type
_entity_poly.pdbx_seq_one_letter_code
_entity_poly.pdbx_strand_id
1 'polypeptide(L)'
;MAYDAAVDAGLDSTITDLYLVTAVKLDSAWYVEREKHSCAVQDATEDEAIVAALPRLDDWLDQTGVEAYCQVPILSQSNWDTFVNGLKEHRSPTSQLLAKL
;
A
#
# COMPACT_ATOMS: atom_id res chain seq x y z
N MET A 1 -13.55 15.34 12.09
CA MET A 1 -12.25 15.01 11.49
C MET A 1 -12.39 13.80 10.57
N ALA A 2 -11.34 13.35 9.88
CA ALA A 2 -11.43 12.16 9.01
C ALA A 2 -11.83 10.90 9.81
N TYR A 3 -11.25 10.70 11.00
CA TYR A 3 -11.62 9.61 11.91
C TYR A 3 -13.10 9.67 12.31
N ASP A 4 -13.57 10.80 12.84
CA ASP A 4 -14.97 10.94 13.26
C ASP A 4 -15.94 10.70 12.11
N ALA A 5 -15.63 11.21 10.91
CA ALA A 5 -16.45 11.00 9.73
C ALA A 5 -16.50 9.52 9.31
N ALA A 6 -15.38 8.79 9.44
CA ALA A 6 -15.34 7.36 9.18
C ALA A 6 -16.20 6.57 10.18
N VAL A 7 -16.15 6.95 11.46
CA VAL A 7 -16.99 6.37 12.52
C VAL A 7 -18.47 6.66 12.28
N ASP A 8 -18.83 7.92 11.98
CA ASP A 8 -20.20 8.34 11.72
C ASP A 8 -20.80 7.65 10.48
N ALA A 9 -19.96 7.40 9.47
CA ALA A 9 -20.34 6.66 8.26
C ALA A 9 -20.39 5.14 8.47
N GLY A 10 -20.03 4.63 9.65
CA GLY A 10 -20.08 3.21 9.97
C GLY A 10 -19.07 2.37 9.18
N LEU A 11 -17.91 2.94 8.86
CA LEU A 11 -16.83 2.19 8.22
C LEU A 11 -16.36 1.04 9.13
N ASP A 12 -15.83 0.00 8.50
CA ASP A 12 -15.21 -1.12 9.20
C ASP A 12 -14.12 -0.61 10.16
N SER A 13 -14.16 -1.07 11.42
CA SER A 13 -13.23 -0.59 12.44
C SER A 13 -11.77 -0.88 12.09
N THR A 14 -11.50 -1.91 11.30
CA THR A 14 -10.14 -2.23 10.83
C THR A 14 -9.56 -1.09 9.97
N ILE A 15 -10.39 -0.31 9.26
CA ILE A 15 -9.94 0.89 8.52
C ILE A 15 -9.50 1.98 9.51
N THR A 16 -10.31 2.21 10.54
CA THR A 16 -10.02 3.25 11.54
C THR A 16 -8.84 2.86 12.43
N ASP A 17 -8.67 1.58 12.73
CA ASP A 17 -7.53 1.04 13.48
C ASP A 17 -6.24 1.27 12.69
N LEU A 18 -6.24 0.95 11.39
CA LEU A 18 -5.10 1.21 10.49
C LEU A 18 -4.75 2.72 10.40
N TYR A 19 -5.77 3.57 10.35
CA TYR A 19 -5.57 5.03 10.37
C TYR A 19 -4.92 5.50 11.68
N LEU A 20 -5.39 5.01 12.83
CA LEU A 20 -4.89 5.42 14.14
C LEU A 20 -3.44 4.94 14.38
N VAL A 21 -3.09 3.70 14.06
CA VAL A 21 -1.71 3.22 14.21
C VAL A 21 -0.75 4.01 13.31
N THR A 22 -1.19 4.37 12.10
CA THR A 22 -0.40 5.23 11.20
C THR A 22 -0.23 6.64 11.77
N ALA A 23 -1.28 7.20 12.38
CA ALA A 23 -1.20 8.51 13.04
C ALA A 23 -0.25 8.50 14.25
N VAL A 24 -0.25 7.42 15.04
CA VAL A 24 0.70 7.24 16.15
C VAL A 24 2.14 7.17 15.61
N LYS A 25 2.36 6.42 14.52
CA LYS A 25 3.68 6.26 13.89
C LYS A 25 4.30 7.57 13.41
N LEU A 26 3.49 8.53 12.98
CA LEU A 26 3.97 9.86 12.56
C LEU A 26 4.61 10.66 13.70
N ASP A 27 4.26 10.38 14.96
CA ASP A 27 4.84 11.05 16.14
C ASP A 27 5.13 10.07 17.29
N SER A 28 5.77 8.95 16.95
CA SER A 28 6.02 7.84 17.89
C SER A 28 6.69 8.28 19.19
N ALA A 29 7.69 9.17 19.11
CA ALA A 29 8.42 9.68 20.27
C ALA A 29 7.52 10.44 21.25
N TRP A 30 6.57 11.24 20.74
CA TRP A 30 5.61 11.94 21.59
C TRP A 30 4.74 10.96 22.39
N TYR A 31 4.27 9.88 21.76
CA TYR A 31 3.47 8.85 22.44
C TYR A 31 4.29 8.03 23.47
N VAL A 32 5.58 7.83 23.23
CA VAL A 32 6.48 7.24 24.24
C VAL A 32 6.61 8.16 25.45
N GLU A 33 6.83 9.46 25.23
CA GLU A 33 7.10 10.42 26.30
C GLU A 33 5.86 10.84 27.09
N ARG A 34 4.71 10.97 26.43
CA ARG A 34 3.49 11.56 27.00
C ARG A 34 2.44 10.53 27.39
N GLU A 35 2.29 9.49 26.59
CA GLU A 35 1.20 8.52 26.72
C GLU A 35 1.68 7.13 27.18
N LYS A 36 2.99 6.98 27.45
CA LYS A 36 3.62 5.72 27.91
C LYS A 36 3.43 4.53 26.94
N HIS A 37 3.19 4.80 25.65
CA HIS A 37 3.20 3.78 24.62
C HIS A 37 4.64 3.52 24.17
N SER A 38 5.27 2.46 24.69
CA SER A 38 6.62 2.11 24.24
C SER A 38 6.65 1.81 22.74
N CYS A 39 7.79 2.03 22.09
CA CYS A 39 7.94 1.71 20.65
C CYS A 39 7.55 0.26 20.35
N ALA A 40 7.94 -0.69 21.22
CA ALA A 40 7.59 -2.09 21.04
C ALA A 40 6.08 -2.37 21.06
N VAL A 41 5.32 -1.61 21.86
CA VAL A 41 3.84 -1.71 21.86
C VAL A 41 3.27 -1.09 20.60
N GLN A 42 3.80 0.04 20.15
CA GLN A 42 3.37 0.67 18.90
C GLN A 42 3.61 -0.25 17.70
N ASP A 43 4.80 -0.85 17.60
CA ASP A 43 5.17 -1.80 16.54
C ASP A 43 4.24 -3.02 16.54
N ALA A 44 4.00 -3.64 17.71
CA ALA A 44 3.10 -4.78 17.82
C ALA A 44 1.65 -4.43 17.44
N THR A 45 1.17 -3.24 17.82
CA THR A 45 -0.19 -2.78 17.49
C THR A 45 -0.31 -2.48 15.99
N GLU A 46 0.73 -1.92 15.37
CA GLU A 46 0.79 -1.72 13.92
C GLU A 46 0.73 -3.05 13.18
N ASP A 47 1.53 -4.03 13.59
CA ASP A 47 1.54 -5.37 12.98
C ASP A 47 0.16 -6.04 13.06
N GLU A 48 -0.50 -5.99 14.22
CA GLU A 48 -1.86 -6.51 14.40
C GLU A 48 -2.88 -5.83 13.48
N ALA A 49 -2.83 -4.50 13.37
CA ALA A 49 -3.73 -3.74 12.50
C ALA A 49 -3.49 -4.06 11.01
N ILE A 50 -2.24 -4.18 10.58
CA ILE A 50 -1.89 -4.55 9.20
C ILE A 50 -2.37 -5.97 8.87
N VAL A 51 -2.12 -6.93 9.76
CA VAL A 51 -2.55 -8.33 9.59
C VAL A 51 -4.07 -8.42 9.49
N ALA A 52 -4.81 -7.64 10.28
CA ALA A 52 -6.27 -7.57 10.19
C ALA A 52 -6.77 -6.90 8.90
N ALA A 53 -6.07 -5.86 8.42
CA ALA A 53 -6.47 -5.08 7.25
C ALA A 53 -6.19 -5.80 5.92
N LEU A 54 -5.07 -6.52 5.81
CA LEU A 54 -4.60 -7.10 4.55
C LEU A 54 -5.65 -7.97 3.84
N PRO A 55 -6.37 -8.89 4.50
CA PRO A 55 -7.39 -9.72 3.85
C PRO A 55 -8.61 -8.94 3.33
N ARG A 56 -8.79 -7.68 3.75
CA ARG A 56 -9.93 -6.83 3.41
C ARG A 56 -9.61 -5.77 2.36
N LEU A 57 -8.33 -5.64 2.00
CA LEU A 57 -7.85 -4.56 1.14
C LEU A 57 -8.53 -4.56 -0.23
N ASP A 58 -8.65 -5.72 -0.87
CA ASP A 58 -9.29 -5.86 -2.18
C ASP A 58 -10.77 -5.44 -2.11
N ASP A 59 -11.52 -5.92 -1.11
CA ASP A 59 -12.92 -5.54 -0.89
C ASP A 59 -13.10 -4.02 -0.71
N TRP A 60 -12.17 -3.36 -0.01
CA TRP A 60 -12.21 -1.91 0.19
C TRP A 60 -11.89 -1.15 -1.09
N LEU A 61 -10.90 -1.62 -1.87
CA LEU A 61 -10.56 -1.02 -3.16
C LEU A 61 -11.74 -1.13 -4.14
N ASP A 62 -12.40 -2.27 -4.21
CA ASP A 62 -13.58 -2.48 -5.06
C ASP A 62 -14.72 -1.51 -4.71
N GLN A 63 -14.97 -1.28 -3.42
CA GLN A 63 -16.00 -0.35 -2.94
C GLN A 63 -15.76 1.12 -3.34
N THR A 64 -14.50 1.50 -3.62
CA THR A 64 -14.21 2.86 -4.11
C THR A 64 -14.64 3.09 -5.56
N GLY A 65 -14.87 2.01 -6.33
CA GLY A 65 -15.12 2.08 -7.77
C GLY A 65 -13.92 2.60 -8.58
N VAL A 66 -12.71 2.62 -8.00
CA VAL A 66 -11.51 3.17 -8.64
C VAL A 66 -11.05 2.37 -9.86
N GLU A 67 -11.44 1.08 -9.94
CA GLU A 67 -11.05 0.16 -11.02
C GLU A 67 -11.29 0.75 -12.41
N ALA A 68 -12.41 1.45 -12.62
CA ALA A 68 -12.75 2.08 -13.90
C ALA A 68 -11.75 3.17 -14.35
N TYR A 69 -10.96 3.71 -13.41
CA TYR A 69 -9.96 4.74 -13.63
C TYR A 69 -8.53 4.20 -13.60
N CYS A 70 -8.35 2.93 -13.24
CA CYS A 70 -7.04 2.28 -13.11
C CYS A 70 -6.48 1.87 -14.49
N GLN A 71 -5.76 2.79 -15.13
CA GLN A 71 -5.10 2.57 -16.43
C GLN A 71 -3.61 2.21 -16.32
N VAL A 72 -3.21 1.50 -15.27
CA VAL A 72 -1.79 1.19 -15.03
C VAL A 72 -1.44 -0.22 -15.51
N PRO A 73 -0.29 -0.40 -16.21
CA PRO A 73 0.06 -1.69 -16.82
C PRO A 73 0.40 -2.78 -15.79
N ILE A 74 0.69 -2.42 -14.54
CA ILE A 74 1.12 -3.37 -13.50
C ILE A 74 -0.03 -4.14 -12.83
N LEU A 75 -1.30 -3.82 -13.13
CA LEU A 75 -2.45 -4.45 -12.47
C LEU A 75 -2.64 -5.92 -12.81
N SER A 76 -2.12 -6.36 -13.95
CA SER A 76 -2.23 -7.76 -14.37
C SER A 76 -0.97 -8.18 -15.10
N GLN A 77 -0.66 -9.47 -15.02
CA GLN A 77 0.48 -10.03 -15.73
C GLN A 77 0.39 -9.76 -17.24
N SER A 78 -0.80 -9.87 -17.83
CA SER A 78 -1.00 -9.63 -19.26
C SER A 78 -0.76 -8.18 -19.66
N ASN A 79 -1.22 -7.21 -18.84
CA ASN A 79 -0.99 -5.79 -19.10
C ASN A 79 0.50 -5.47 -18.93
N TRP A 80 1.14 -6.09 -17.93
CA TRP A 80 2.56 -5.94 -17.67
C TRP A 80 3.40 -6.47 -18.83
N ASP A 81 3.11 -7.67 -19.32
CA ASP A 81 3.79 -8.27 -20.46
C ASP A 81 3.59 -7.42 -21.72
N THR A 82 2.36 -6.95 -21.97
CA THR A 82 2.07 -6.05 -23.11
C THR A 82 2.90 -4.77 -23.04
N PHE A 83 2.98 -4.18 -21.85
CA PHE A 83 3.78 -2.98 -21.61
C PHE A 83 5.28 -3.24 -21.82
N VAL A 84 5.84 -4.27 -21.17
CA VAL A 84 7.28 -4.60 -21.26
C VAL A 84 7.68 -4.95 -22.70
N ASN A 85 6.87 -5.74 -23.40
CA ASN A 85 7.12 -6.11 -24.80
C ASN A 85 7.01 -4.91 -25.77
N GLY A 86 6.30 -3.85 -25.37
CA GLY A 86 6.20 -2.60 -26.13
C GLY A 86 7.39 -1.65 -25.93
N LEU A 87 8.28 -1.92 -24.98
CA LEU A 87 9.42 -1.05 -24.71
C LEU A 87 10.52 -1.19 -25.77
N LYS A 88 11.16 -0.07 -26.10
CA LYS A 88 12.31 -0.07 -27.01
C LYS A 88 13.52 -0.70 -26.32
N GLU A 89 14.00 -1.81 -26.88
CA GLU A 89 15.26 -2.39 -26.45
C GLU A 89 16.45 -1.49 -26.83
N HIS A 90 17.28 -1.16 -25.85
CA HIS A 90 18.55 -0.49 -26.06
C HIS A 90 19.69 -1.47 -25.75
N ARG A 91 20.40 -1.92 -26.78
CA ARG A 91 21.61 -2.73 -26.62
C ARG A 91 22.85 -1.85 -26.67
N SER A 92 23.79 -2.11 -25.76
CA SER A 92 25.15 -1.60 -25.85
C SER A 92 25.86 -2.19 -27.09
N PRO A 93 26.75 -1.44 -27.77
CA PRO A 93 27.50 -1.92 -28.94
C PRO A 93 28.20 -3.28 -28.71
N THR A 94 28.71 -3.52 -27.50
CA THR A 94 29.39 -4.78 -27.13
C THR A 94 28.46 -5.99 -27.18
N SER A 95 27.17 -5.83 -26.85
CA SER A 95 26.18 -6.91 -26.83
C SER A 95 25.71 -7.29 -28.25
N GLN A 96 25.72 -6.35 -29.20
CA GLN A 96 25.35 -6.63 -30.59
C GLN A 96 26.40 -7.45 -31.35
N LEU A 97 27.68 -7.35 -30.96
CA LEU A 97 28.76 -8.12 -31.58
C LEU A 97 28.73 -9.59 -31.17
N LEU A 98 28.39 -9.89 -29.91
CA LEU A 98 28.33 -11.25 -29.38
C LEU A 98 27.13 -12.06 -29.89
N ALA A 99 26.03 -11.41 -30.28
CA ALA A 99 24.83 -12.08 -30.80
C ALA A 99 24.92 -12.47 -32.30
N LYS A 100 26.01 -12.09 -33.00
CA LYS A 100 26.26 -12.38 -34.42
C LYS A 100 27.29 -13.49 -34.67
N LEU A 101 27.88 -14.03 -33.61
CA LEU A 101 28.78 -15.18 -33.61
C LEU A 101 27.98 -16.43 -33.22
#